data_AF-A0A353VQD7-F1
#
_entry.id   AF-A0A353VQD7-F1
#
_cell.length_a   1.000
_cell.length_b   1.000
_cell.length_c   1.000
_cell.angle_alpha   90.00
_cell.angle_beta   90.00
_cell.angle_gamma   90.00
#
_symmetry.space_group_name_H-M   'P 1'
#
loop_
_entity.id
_entity.type
_entity.pdbx_description
1 polymer ?
#
loop_
_entity_poly.entity_id
_entity_poly.type
_entity_poly.pdbx_seq_one_letter_code
_entity_poly.pdbx_strand_id
1 'polypeptide(L)' 'RKTLQHELEWVRMAPKARQAKQKARLGAYEKLAAADSKEKEANLEIYIPNGPRLGNKVIEFKDVSKAYGDKVLFEHLSFA' A
#
# COMPACT_ATOMS: atom_id res chain seq x y z
N ARG A 1 -17.76 -12.74 11.85
CA ARG A 1 -18.18 -11.76 12.89
C ARG A 1 -18.63 -12.38 14.22
N LYS A 2 -19.36 -13.50 14.26
CA LYS A 2 -19.87 -14.12 15.52
C LYS A 2 -18.80 -14.77 16.42
N THR A 3 -17.65 -15.14 15.87
CA THR A 3 -16.56 -15.81 16.60
C THR A 3 -15.83 -14.88 17.58
N LEU A 4 -15.70 -13.59 17.24
CA LEU A 4 -14.96 -12.60 18.05
C LEU A 4 -15.68 -12.21 19.34
N GLN A 5 -17.02 -12.12 19.31
CA GLN A 5 -17.81 -11.79 20.49
C GLN A 5 -17.77 -12.92 21.54
N HIS A 6 -17.77 -14.16 21.08
CA HIS A 6 -17.75 -15.33 21.95
C HIS A 6 -16.42 -15.52 22.69
N GLU A 7 -15.30 -15.08 22.11
CA GLU A 7 -14.00 -15.12 22.79
C GLU A 7 -13.85 -14.05 23.88
N LEU A 8 -14.46 -12.88 23.68
CA LEU A 8 -14.38 -11.75 24.62
C LEU A 8 -15.17 -12.03 25.91
N GLU A 9 -16.30 -12.73 25.79
CA GLU A 9 -17.08 -13.24 26.92
C GLU A 9 -16.30 -14.29 27.73
N TRP A 10 -15.57 -15.18 27.04
CA TRP A 10 -14.74 -16.21 27.69
C TRP A 10 -13.56 -15.64 28.49
N VAL A 11 -13.03 -14.47 28.09
CA VAL A 11 -11.94 -13.78 28.80
C VAL A 11 -12.43 -13.08 30.06
N ARG A 12 -13.68 -12.58 30.07
CA ARG A 12 -14.30 -11.91 31.23
C ARG A 12 -14.75 -12.88 32.32
N MET A 13 -14.98 -14.15 31.98
CA MET A 13 -15.61 -15.14 32.87
C MET A 13 -14.63 -16.04 33.67
N ALA A 14 -13.31 -15.99 33.43
CA ALA A 14 -12.37 -16.95 34.04
C ALA A 14 -11.51 -16.36 35.18
N PRO A 15 -11.38 -17.05 36.34
CA PRO A 15 -10.52 -16.61 37.45
C PRO A 15 -9.03 -16.68 37.09
N LYS A 16 -8.23 -15.80 37.72
CA LYS A 16 -6.83 -15.40 37.45
C LYS A 16 -5.76 -16.51 37.26
N ALA A 17 -6.11 -17.80 37.32
CA ALA A 17 -5.18 -18.94 37.37
C ALA A 17 -4.78 -19.58 36.02
N ARG A 18 -5.12 -18.99 34.86
CA ARG A 18 -4.73 -19.52 33.52
C ARG A 18 -3.92 -18.51 32.69
N GLN A 19 -2.84 -18.00 33.27
CA GLN A 19 -2.00 -16.95 32.65
C GLN A 19 -1.37 -17.38 31.30
N ALA A 20 -0.92 -18.63 31.16
CA ALA A 20 -0.21 -19.09 29.96
C ALA A 20 -1.12 -19.22 28.72
N LYS A 21 -2.33 -19.77 28.88
CA LYS A 21 -3.30 -19.94 27.78
C LYS A 21 -3.94 -18.61 27.37
N GLN A 22 -4.06 -17.66 28.29
CA GLN A 22 -4.56 -16.31 28.02
C GLN A 22 -3.54 -15.49 27.21
N LYS A 23 -2.23 -15.63 27.50
CA LYS A 23 -1.14 -14.98 26.74
C LYS A 23 -1.04 -15.50 25.31
N ALA A 24 -1.16 -16.81 25.10
CA ALA A 24 -1.18 -17.41 23.76
C ALA A 24 -2.38 -16.91 22.92
N ARG A 25 -3.54 -16.72 23.57
CA ARG A 25 -4.76 -16.23 22.92
C ARG A 25 -4.69 -14.75 22.58
N LEU A 26 -4.10 -13.93 23.45
CA LEU A 26 -3.84 -12.52 23.19
C LEU A 26 -2.88 -12.33 22.01
N GLY A 27 -1.80 -13.12 21.95
CA GLY A 27 -0.86 -13.09 20.82
C GLY A 27 -1.47 -13.58 19.50
N ALA A 28 -2.45 -14.47 19.53
CA ALA A 28 -3.20 -14.87 18.34
C ALA A 28 -4.13 -13.74 17.83
N TYR A 29 -4.77 -13.00 18.75
CA TYR A 29 -5.57 -11.83 18.41
C TYR A 29 -4.73 -10.72 17.78
N GLU A 30 -3.58 -10.39 18.38
CA GLU A 30 -2.66 -9.38 17.82
C GLU A 30 -2.16 -9.78 16.42
N LYS A 31 -1.84 -11.07 16.20
CA LYS A 31 -1.45 -11.57 14.88
C LYS A 31 -2.57 -11.47 13.84
N LEU A 32 -3.80 -11.80 14.22
CA LEU A 32 -4.97 -11.69 13.34
C LEU A 32 -5.29 -10.22 13.02
N ALA A 33 -5.23 -9.34 14.00
CA ALA A 33 -5.44 -7.90 13.81
C ALA A 33 -4.34 -7.27 12.93
N ALA A 34 -3.09 -7.68 13.11
CA ALA A 34 -1.98 -7.23 12.28
C ALA A 34 -2.05 -7.76 10.83
N ALA A 35 -2.58 -8.97 10.62
CA ALA A 35 -2.80 -9.52 9.28
C ALA A 35 -3.87 -8.71 8.53
N ASP A 36 -4.96 -8.36 9.21
CA ASP A 36 -6.08 -7.58 8.65
C ASP A 36 -5.68 -6.14 8.24
N SER A 37 -4.69 -5.54 8.91
CA SER A 37 -4.11 -4.25 8.50
C SER A 37 -3.16 -4.38 7.30
N LYS A 38 -2.32 -5.42 7.26
CA LYS A 38 -1.42 -5.67 6.12
C LYS A 38 -2.17 -5.98 4.82
N GLU A 39 -3.28 -6.71 4.91
CA GLU A 39 -4.16 -6.95 3.76
C GLU A 39 -4.80 -5.65 3.25
N LYS A 40 -5.17 -4.72 4.14
CA LYS A 40 -5.71 -3.41 3.72
C LYS A 40 -4.67 -2.53 3.04
N GLU A 41 -3.43 -2.55 3.51
CA GLU A 41 -2.32 -1.84 2.85
C GLU A 41 -1.98 -2.44 1.49
N ALA A 42 -2.02 -3.77 1.35
CA ALA A 42 -1.77 -4.45 0.08
C ALA A 42 -2.85 -4.17 -0.99
N ASN A 43 -4.09 -3.90 -0.56
CA ASN A 43 -5.21 -3.58 -1.45
C ASN A 43 -5.31 -2.08 -1.80
N LEU A 44 -4.33 -1.25 -1.40
CA LEU A 44 -4.24 0.14 -1.86
C LEU A 44 -3.68 0.16 -3.28
N GLU A 45 -4.51 -0.20 -4.25
CA GLU A 45 -4.21 -0.04 -5.66
C GLU A 45 -4.37 1.43 -6.06
N ILE A 46 -3.30 2.04 -6.58
CA ILE A 46 -3.37 3.37 -7.16
C ILE A 46 -4.02 3.23 -8.54
N TYR A 47 -5.24 3.72 -8.66
CA TYR A 47 -5.94 3.75 -9.93
C TYR A 47 -5.45 4.92 -10.80
N ILE A 48 -4.83 4.60 -11.94
CA ILE A 48 -4.50 5.58 -12.98
C ILE A 48 -5.58 5.49 -14.07
N PRO A 49 -6.35 6.57 -14.32
CA PRO A 49 -7.38 6.54 -15.34
C PRO A 49 -6.77 6.40 -16.75
N ASN A 50 -7.49 5.71 -17.63
CA ASN A 50 -7.09 5.60 -19.03
C ASN A 50 -7.13 6.97 -19.71
N GLY A 51 -6.03 7.34 -20.37
CA GLY A 51 -5.96 8.56 -21.17
C GLY A 51 -6.81 8.48 -22.45
N PRO A 52 -6.99 9.62 -23.15
CA PRO A 52 -7.64 9.64 -24.45
C PRO A 52 -6.85 8.84 -25.49
N ARG A 53 -7.50 8.48 -26.62
CA ARG A 53 -6.85 7.73 -27.71
C ARG A 53 -5.67 8.54 -28.28
N LEU A 54 -4.46 8.00 -28.14
CA LEU A 54 -3.26 8.56 -28.74
C LEU A 54 -3.13 8.09 -30.21
N GLY A 55 -2.56 8.95 -31.06
CA GLY A 55 -2.26 8.64 -32.47
C GLY A 55 -0.94 7.90 -32.64
N ASN A 56 -0.54 7.70 -33.90
CA ASN A 56 0.69 6.96 -34.25
C ASN A 56 1.98 7.63 -33.79
N LYS A 57 1.97 8.95 -33.59
CA LYS A 57 3.11 9.75 -33.15
C LYS A 57 2.65 10.67 -32.03
N VAL A 58 3.16 10.43 -30.83
CA VAL A 58 2.69 11.10 -29.60
C VAL A 58 3.61 12.26 -29.24
N ILE A 59 4.92 12.07 -29.40
CA ILE A 59 5.94 13.03 -28.99
C ILE A 59 7.03 13.04 -30.07
N GLU A 60 7.53 14.22 -30.42
CA GLU A 60 8.73 14.37 -31.25
C GLU A 60 9.52 15.59 -30.82
N PHE A 61 10.82 15.38 -30.66
CA PHE A 61 11.83 16.37 -30.39
C PHE A 61 12.78 16.38 -31.58
N LYS A 62 13.10 17.58 -32.08
CA LYS A 62 14.12 17.79 -33.11
C LYS A 62 15.06 18.89 -32.65
N ASP A 63 16.33 18.52 -32.50
CA ASP A 63 17.45 19.38 -32.11
C ASP A 63 17.11 20.32 -30.95
N VAL A 64 16.43 19.80 -29.94
CA VAL A 64 16.00 20.59 -28.79
C VAL A 64 17.18 20.79 -27.85
N SER A 65 17.52 22.05 -27.62
CA SER A 65 18.53 22.48 -26.66
C SER A 65 17.90 23.36 -25.58
N LYS A 66 18.29 23.15 -24.32
CA LYS A 66 17.79 23.90 -23.17
C LYS A 66 18.90 24.08 -22.14
N ALA A 67 19.04 25.29 -21.62
CA ALA A 67 19.88 25.61 -20.49
C ALA A 67 19.08 26.35 -19.40
N TYR A 68 19.58 26.29 -18.16
CA TYR A 68 19.14 27.10 -17.04
C TYR A 68 20.34 27.84 -16.46
N GLY A 69 20.41 29.15 -16.70
CA GLY A 69 21.62 29.93 -16.47
C GLY A 69 22.78 29.35 -17.28
N ASP A 70 23.89 29.08 -16.60
CA ASP A 70 25.10 28.50 -17.21
C ASP A 70 25.05 26.97 -17.31
N LYS A 71 23.98 26.32 -16.84
CA LYS A 71 23.85 24.86 -16.84
C LYS A 71 23.06 24.40 -18.06
N VAL A 72 23.73 23.72 -18.99
CA VAL A 72 23.08 23.02 -20.11
C VAL A 72 22.33 21.80 -19.56
N LEU A 73 21.04 21.70 -19.88
CA LEU A 73 20.15 20.60 -19.50
C LEU A 73 19.97 19.61 -20.66
N PHE A 74 19.77 20.14 -21.86
CA PHE A 74 19.63 19.37 -23.10
C PHE A 74 20.41 20.08 -24.20
N GLU A 75 21.06 19.32 -25.07
CA GLU A 75 21.81 19.83 -26.21
C GLU A 75 21.60 18.88 -27.39
N HIS A 76 21.07 19.42 -28.50
CA HIS A 76 20.77 18.67 -29.73
C HIS A 76 19.94 17.39 -29.50
N LEU A 77 18.93 17.46 -28.61
CA LEU A 77 18.08 16.32 -28.32
C LEU A 77 17.06 16.09 -29.45
N SER A 78 17.17 14.95 -30.13
CA SER A 78 16.24 14.49 -31.16
C SER A 78 15.71 13.09 -30.82
N PHE A 79 14.39 12.94 -30.68
CA PHE A 79 13.72 11.64 -30.50
C PHE A 79 12.25 11.70 -30.93
N ALA A 80 11.66 10.57 -31.34
CA ALA A 80 10.27 10.48 -31.80
C ALA A 80 9.61 9.16 -31.35
#